data_AF-A0A537N8X9-F1
#
_entry.id   AF-A0A537N8X9-F1
#
_cell.length_a   1.000
_cell.length_b   1.000
_cell.length_c   1.000
_cell.angle_alpha   90.00
_cell.angle_beta   90.00
_cell.angle_gamma   90.00
#
_symmetry.space_group_name_H-M   'P 1'
#
loop_
_entity.id
_entity.type
_entity.pdbx_description
1 polymer ?
#
loop_
_entity_poly.entity_id
_entity_poly.type
_entity_poly.pdbx_seq_one_letter_code
_entity_poly.pdbx_strand_id
1 'polypeptide(L)'
;MLLQAPVGLPRSGHVIVLGNEKGGSGKSTTSMHVTVALMKAGQRVASIDLDSRQKSLTHYIENRRAWAQRAGIELELPTHHHIVRASGANVDQNEAAEFACFAE
;
A
#
# COMPACT_ATOMS: atom_id res chain seq x y z
N MET A 1 1.54 24.10 10.36
CA MET A 1 0.90 23.51 11.55
C MET A 1 0.39 22.14 11.16
N LEU A 2 1.12 21.07 11.52
CA LEU A 2 0.71 19.70 11.22
C LEU A 2 -0.40 19.29 12.19
N LEU A 3 -1.57 18.94 11.67
CA LEU A 3 -2.70 18.45 12.45
C LEU A 3 -2.33 17.07 13.01
N GLN A 4 -1.98 17.01 14.29
CA GLN A 4 -2.06 15.77 15.03
C GLN A 4 -3.54 15.39 15.13
N ALA A 5 -3.90 14.25 14.54
CA ALA A 5 -5.27 13.78 14.58
C ALA A 5 -5.60 13.34 16.02
N PRO A 6 -6.70 13.85 16.62
CA PRO A 6 -7.12 13.40 17.94
C PRO A 6 -7.56 11.93 17.85
N VAL A 7 -7.06 11.12 18.79
CA VAL A 7 -7.46 9.73 18.97
C VAL A 7 -8.91 9.72 19.49
N GLY A 8 -9.84 9.06 18.78
CA GLY A 8 -11.18 8.76 19.32
C GLY A 8 -12.41 9.11 18.48
N LEU A 9 -12.28 9.60 17.24
CA LEU A 9 -13.42 9.73 16.32
C LEU A 9 -13.19 8.89 15.06
N PRO A 10 -14.20 8.13 14.56
CA PRO A 10 -14.07 7.38 13.32
C PRO A 10 -13.98 8.39 12.16
N ARG A 11 -12.76 8.81 11.85
CA ARG A 11 -12.49 9.59 10.64
C ARG A 11 -12.29 8.61 9.50
N SER A 12 -13.07 8.74 8.44
CA SER A 12 -12.79 8.09 7.17
C SER A 12 -11.34 8.38 6.78
N GLY A 13 -10.56 7.34 6.48
CA GLY A 13 -9.22 7.52 5.91
C GLY A 13 -9.30 8.33 4.60
N HIS A 14 -8.27 9.10 4.30
CA HIS A 14 -8.15 9.72 2.98
C HIS A 14 -7.55 8.70 2.00
N VAL A 15 -8.22 8.44 0.88
CA VAL A 15 -7.80 7.44 -0.11
C VAL A 15 -7.14 8.14 -1.30
N ILE A 16 -5.90 7.79 -1.59
CA ILE A 16 -5.14 8.25 -2.75
C ILE A 16 -4.94 7.07 -3.69
N VAL A 17 -5.49 7.15 -4.90
CA VAL A 17 -5.35 6.12 -5.94
C VAL A 17 -4.36 6.60 -7.00
N LEU A 18 -3.31 5.82 -7.23
CA LEU A 18 -2.37 6.05 -8.32
C LEU A 18 -2.67 5.04 -9.44
N GLY A 19 -3.13 5.55 -10.59
CA GLY A 19 -3.43 4.76 -11.78
C GLY A 19 -2.79 5.38 -13.02
N ASN A 20 -2.25 4.55 -13.90
CA ASN A 20 -1.65 4.96 -15.16
C ASN A 20 -1.94 3.88 -16.23
N GLU A 21 -2.11 4.32 -17.48
CA GLU A 21 -2.39 3.43 -18.62
C GLU A 21 -1.19 2.55 -19.00
N LYS A 22 0.04 3.02 -18.75
CA LYS A 22 1.28 2.38 -19.18
C LYS A 22 2.17 2.02 -18.00
N GLY A 23 2.84 0.88 -18.12
CA GLY A 23 3.97 0.53 -17.26
C GLY A 23 5.14 1.50 -17.45
N GLY A 24 5.99 1.63 -16.44
CA GLY A 24 7.20 2.46 -16.52
C GLY A 24 7.02 3.96 -16.30
N SER A 25 5.80 4.47 -16.05
CA SER A 25 5.52 5.89 -15.80
C SER A 25 5.98 6.41 -14.43
N GLY A 26 6.63 5.58 -13.62
CA GLY A 26 7.02 5.92 -12.25
C GLY A 26 5.91 5.78 -11.21
N LYS A 27 4.74 5.18 -11.53
CA LYS A 27 3.62 4.97 -10.59
C LYS A 27 4.07 4.44 -9.22
N SER A 28 4.73 3.28 -9.21
CA SER A 28 5.14 2.62 -7.96
C SER A 28 6.20 3.43 -7.20
N THR A 29 7.08 4.13 -7.92
CA THR A 29 8.05 5.07 -7.34
C THR A 29 7.33 6.21 -6.63
N THR A 30 6.36 6.85 -7.29
CA THR A 30 5.55 7.92 -6.69
C THR A 30 4.74 7.41 -5.50
N SER A 31 4.10 6.23 -5.61
CA SER A 31 3.36 5.60 -4.50
C SER A 31 4.26 5.43 -3.27
N MET A 32 5.49 4.96 -3.47
CA MET A 32 6.45 4.76 -2.38
C MET A 32 6.85 6.09 -1.72
N HIS A 33 7.14 7.12 -2.52
CA HIS A 33 7.54 8.43 -1.98
C HIS A 33 6.39 9.13 -1.25
N VAL A 34 5.16 9.07 -1.77
CA VAL A 34 3.96 9.58 -1.09
C VAL A 34 3.74 8.87 0.24
N THR A 35 3.87 7.54 0.25
CA THR A 35 3.73 6.72 1.46
C THR A 35 4.74 7.14 2.53
N VAL A 36 6.02 7.25 2.18
CA VAL A 36 7.07 7.69 3.11
C VAL A 36 6.87 9.13 3.57
N ALA A 37 6.52 10.05 2.68
CA ALA A 37 6.28 11.44 3.02
C ALA A 37 5.15 11.60 4.04
N LEU A 38 4.05 10.86 3.87
CA LEU A 38 2.91 10.87 4.80
C LEU A 38 3.29 10.26 6.16
N MET A 39 4.04 9.15 6.20
CA MET A 39 4.55 8.59 7.46
C MET A 39 5.46 9.59 8.17
N LYS A 40 6.38 10.24 7.44
CA LYS A 40 7.27 11.27 8.00
C LYS A 40 6.53 12.54 8.46
N ALA A 41 5.36 12.80 7.92
CA ALA A 41 4.44 13.83 8.41
C ALA A 41 3.60 13.39 9.62
N GLY A 42 3.89 12.23 10.22
CA GLY A 42 3.22 11.69 11.40
C GLY A 42 1.85 11.06 11.13
N GLN A 43 1.53 10.75 9.86
CA GLN A 43 0.25 10.13 9.50
C GLN A 43 0.32 8.60 9.63
N ARG A 44 -0.80 7.97 10.00
CA ARG A 44 -0.98 6.53 9.87
C ARG A 44 -1.26 6.21 8.41
N VAL A 45 -0.45 5.35 7.80
CA VAL A 45 -0.55 5.04 6.38
C VAL A 45 -0.77 3.55 6.17
N ALA A 46 -1.79 3.22 5.40
CA ALA A 46 -1.98 1.91 4.79
C ALA A 46 -1.70 2.01 3.29
N SER A 47 -1.21 0.93 2.69
CA SER A 47 -0.94 0.83 1.25
C SER A 47 -1.52 -0.47 0.71
N ILE A 48 -2.17 -0.40 -0.46
CA ILE A 48 -2.77 -1.54 -1.14
C ILE A 48 -2.14 -1.62 -2.54
N ASP A 49 -1.50 -2.73 -2.86
CA ASP A 49 -0.94 -3.01 -4.20
C ASP A 49 -1.91 -3.87 -5.01
N LEU A 50 -2.51 -3.26 -6.03
CA LEU A 50 -3.39 -3.93 -6.99
C LEU A 50 -2.63 -4.54 -8.18
N ASP A 51 -1.33 -4.25 -8.32
CA ASP A 51 -0.50 -4.83 -9.39
C ASP A 51 0.04 -6.20 -8.95
N SER A 52 -0.85 -7.17 -8.90
CA SER A 52 -0.56 -8.56 -8.50
C SER A 52 0.48 -9.26 -9.38
N ARG A 53 0.76 -8.74 -10.58
CA ARG A 53 1.73 -9.32 -11.51
C ARG A 53 3.15 -8.82 -11.23
N GLN A 54 3.36 -7.50 -11.16
CA GLN A 54 4.71 -6.95 -10.96
C GLN A 54 5.06 -6.75 -9.49
N LYS A 55 4.06 -6.48 -8.64
CA LYS A 55 4.18 -6.31 -7.18
C LYS A 55 5.26 -5.31 -6.78
N SER A 56 5.51 -4.27 -7.59
CA SER A 56 6.66 -3.39 -7.37
C SER A 56 6.55 -2.61 -6.06
N LEU A 57 5.36 -2.17 -5.67
CA LEU A 57 5.15 -1.48 -4.39
C LEU A 57 5.35 -2.45 -3.22
N THR A 58 4.81 -3.66 -3.36
CA THR A 58 5.02 -4.75 -2.40
C THR A 58 6.50 -5.02 -2.15
N HIS A 59 7.28 -5.24 -3.23
CA HIS A 59 8.73 -5.47 -3.12
C HIS A 59 9.47 -4.28 -2.50
N TYR A 60 9.08 -3.03 -2.79
CA TYR A 60 9.69 -1.87 -2.13
C TYR A 60 9.51 -1.89 -0.61
N ILE A 61 8.32 -2.24 -0.13
CA ILE A 61 8.00 -2.27 1.30
C ILE A 61 8.71 -3.44 1.99
N GLU A 62 8.74 -4.62 1.36
CA GLU A 62 9.50 -5.78 1.84
C GLU A 62 11.00 -5.48 1.93
N ASN A 63 11.58 -4.89 0.89
CA ASN A 63 12.98 -4.49 0.87
C ASN A 63 13.31 -3.47 1.96
N ARG A 64 12.42 -2.50 2.18
CA ARG A 64 12.56 -1.51 3.26
C ARG A 64 12.56 -2.19 4.63
N ARG A 65 11.64 -3.13 4.87
CA ARG A 65 11.56 -3.90 6.12
C ARG A 65 12.83 -4.73 6.34
N ALA A 66 13.25 -5.47 5.32
CA ALA A 66 14.45 -6.31 5.39
C ALA A 66 15.72 -5.47 5.62
N TRP A 67 15.82 -4.29 5.00
CA TRP A 67 16.94 -3.39 5.22
C TRP A 67 16.94 -2.80 6.63
N ALA A 68 15.79 -2.37 7.16
CA ALA A 68 15.68 -1.87 8.54
C ALA A 68 16.19 -2.90 9.56
N GLN A 69 15.79 -4.17 9.38
CA GLN A 69 16.25 -5.29 10.21
C GLN A 69 17.75 -5.50 10.10
N ARG A 70 18.31 -5.54 8.87
CA ARG A 70 19.76 -5.73 8.67
C ARG A 70 20.60 -4.57 9.21
N ALA A 71 20.10 -3.35 9.09
CA ALA A 71 20.79 -2.15 9.55
C ALA A 71 20.63 -1.91 11.07
N GLY A 72 19.74 -2.66 11.74
CA GLY A 72 19.48 -2.49 13.17
C GLY A 72 18.84 -1.15 13.50
N ILE A 73 18.06 -0.58 12.57
CA ILE A 73 17.39 0.71 12.79
C ILE A 73 15.87 0.58 12.74
N GLU A 74 15.22 1.42 13.54
CA GLU A 74 13.78 1.60 13.52
C GLU A 74 13.40 2.46 12.30
N LEU A 75 12.68 1.87 11.34
CA LEU A 75 12.10 2.59 10.21
C LEU A 75 10.59 2.43 10.20
N GLU A 76 9.89 3.54 9.97
CA GLU A 76 8.45 3.52 9.72
C GLU A 76 8.14 2.64 8.50
N LEU A 77 7.15 1.78 8.68
CA LEU A 77 6.58 0.92 7.65
C LEU A 77 5.06 1.15 7.60
N PRO A 78 4.46 1.24 6.41
CA PRO A 78 3.01 1.28 6.31
C PRO A 78 2.43 -0.10 6.63
N THR A 79 1.16 -0.13 7.05
CA THR A 79 0.38 -1.37 6.93
C THR A 79 0.21 -1.66 5.44
N HIS A 80 0.66 -2.82 4.98
CA HIS A 80 0.71 -3.11 3.55
C HIS A 80 -0.07 -4.38 3.22
N HIS A 81 -0.92 -4.28 2.20
CA HIS A 81 -1.66 -5.39 1.63
C HIS A 81 -1.39 -5.45 0.12
N HIS A 82 -1.20 -6.66 -0.41
CA HIS A 82 -1.23 -6.89 -1.85
C HIS A 82 -2.45 -7.75 -2.17
N ILE A 83 -3.17 -7.41 -3.23
CA ILE A 83 -4.31 -8.20 -3.68
C ILE A 83 -3.79 -9.33 -4.55
N VAL A 84 -4.03 -10.57 -4.13
CA VAL A 84 -3.74 -11.75 -4.92
C VAL A 84 -4.78 -11.85 -6.02
N ARG A 85 -4.37 -11.93 -7.28
CA ARG A 85 -5.29 -12.04 -8.41
C ARG A 85 -5.82 -13.47 -8.55
N ALA A 86 -7.14 -13.59 -8.67
CA ALA A 86 -7.81 -14.84 -9.02
C ALA A 86 -7.75 -15.09 -10.55
N SER A 87 -7.74 -16.36 -10.93
CA SER A 87 -7.49 -16.81 -12.33
C SER A 87 -8.62 -17.63 -12.94
N GLY A 88 -9.85 -17.52 -12.42
CA GLY A 88 -11.02 -18.20 -12.93
C GLY A 88 -11.56 -17.61 -14.24
N ALA A 89 -12.46 -18.36 -14.91
CA ALA A 89 -13.08 -17.94 -16.17
C ALA A 89 -14.17 -16.87 -16.00
N ASN A 90 -14.70 -16.69 -14.79
CA ASN A 90 -15.75 -15.72 -14.48
C ASN A 90 -15.14 -14.54 -13.69
N VAL A 91 -15.27 -13.33 -14.24
CA VAL A 91 -14.69 -12.10 -13.66
C VAL A 91 -15.33 -11.76 -12.31
N ASP A 92 -16.66 -11.80 -12.22
CA ASP A 92 -17.38 -11.45 -10.98
C ASP A 92 -17.00 -12.39 -9.82
N GLN A 93 -16.82 -13.69 -10.11
CA GLN A 93 -16.35 -14.66 -9.12
C GLN A 93 -14.92 -14.40 -8.68
N ASN A 94 -14.06 -13.98 -9.61
CA ASN A 94 -12.68 -13.60 -9.30
C ASN A 94 -12.67 -12.37 -8.40
N GLU A 95 -13.37 -11.29 -8.75
CA GLU A 95 -13.43 -10.06 -7.95
C GLU A 95 -14.00 -10.32 -6.54
N ALA A 96 -15.05 -11.13 -6.43
CA ALA A 96 -15.62 -11.52 -5.14
C ALA A 96 -14.62 -12.29 -4.27
N ALA A 97 -13.86 -13.23 -4.86
CA ALA A 97 -12.83 -13.98 -4.16
C ALA A 97 -11.64 -13.11 -3.74
N GLU A 98 -11.19 -12.21 -4.61
CA GLU A 98 -10.13 -11.24 -4.34
C GLU A 98 -10.50 -10.30 -3.19
N PHE A 99 -11.75 -9.81 -3.19
CA PHE A 99 -12.27 -8.96 -2.13
C PHE A 99 -12.42 -9.71 -0.80
N ALA A 100 -12.96 -10.93 -0.82
CA ALA A 100 -13.11 -11.76 0.37
C ALA A 100 -11.74 -12.03 1.02
N CYS A 101 -10.73 -12.39 0.23
CA CYS A 101 -9.37 -12.61 0.71
C CYS A 101 -8.72 -11.35 1.34
N PHE A 102 -9.10 -10.17 0.87
CA PHE A 102 -8.61 -8.90 1.44
C PHE A 102 -9.34 -8.48 2.72
N ALA A 103 -10.62 -8.86 2.86
CA ALA A 103 -11.47 -8.44 3.97
C ALA A 103 -11.31 -9.29 5.24
N GLU A 104 -10.63 -10.44 5.16
CA GLU A 104 -10.22 -11.29 6.28
C GLU A 104 -9.00 -10.72 7.03
#